data_AF-A0A508TEK7-F1
#
_entry.id   AF-A0A508TEK7-F1
#
_cell.length_a   1.000
_cell.length_b   1.000
_cell.length_c   1.000
_cell.angle_alpha   90.00
_cell.angle_beta   90.00
_cell.angle_gamma   90.00
#
_symmetry.space_group_name_H-M   'P 1'
#
loop_
_entity.id
_entity.type
_entity.pdbx_description
1 polymer ?
#
loop_
_entity_poly.entity_id
_entity_poly.type
_entity_poly.pdbx_seq_one_letter_code
_entity_poly.pdbx_strand_id
1 'polypeptide(L)' 'MAKKATKKRVKRREWTKADIKDLKAHSKARTPVVKIAKLTKRTVGALRQKALHLGIGLGHQR' A
#
# COMPACT_ATOMS: atom_id res chain seq x y z
N MET A 1 17.49 33.19 -4.01
CA MET A 1 17.26 32.08 -4.96
C MET A 1 17.04 30.78 -4.18
N ALA A 2 15.85 30.20 -4.21
CA ALA A 2 15.53 29.01 -3.42
C ALA A 2 16.06 27.73 -4.10
N LYS A 3 17.00 27.03 -3.45
CA LYS A 3 17.49 25.72 -3.90
C LYS A 3 16.36 24.69 -3.77
N LYS A 4 15.73 24.30 -4.88
CA LYS A 4 14.78 23.17 -4.93
C LYS A 4 15.54 21.88 -4.62
N ALA A 5 15.33 21.32 -3.43
CA ALA A 5 15.83 19.99 -3.08
C ALA A 5 15.24 18.96 -4.05
N THR A 6 16.09 18.32 -4.85
CA THR A 6 15.73 17.22 -5.74
C THR A 6 15.34 16.02 -4.86
N LYS A 7 14.03 15.77 -4.72
CA LYS A 7 13.52 14.61 -3.96
C LYS A 7 14.14 13.33 -4.55
N LYS A 8 14.94 12.61 -3.75
CA LYS A 8 15.43 11.27 -4.10
C LYS A 8 14.23 10.39 -4.47
N ARG A 9 14.22 9.89 -5.71
CA ARG A 9 13.19 8.94 -6.16
C ARG A 9 13.38 7.64 -5.39
N VAL A 10 12.48 7.36 -4.45
CA VAL A 10 12.46 6.06 -3.75
C VAL A 10 12.21 4.97 -4.79
N LYS A 11 13.14 4.02 -4.93
CA LYS A 11 13.00 2.87 -5.82
C LYS A 11 11.76 2.09 -5.39
N ARG A 12 10.74 2.04 -6.26
CA ARG A 12 9.48 1.34 -5.97
C ARG A 12 9.76 -0.15 -5.90
N ARG A 13 9.45 -0.78 -4.77
CA ARG A 13 9.53 -2.25 -4.61
C ARG A 13 8.43 -2.90 -5.42
N GLU A 14 8.77 -3.91 -6.21
CA GLU A 14 7.80 -4.69 -7.00
C GLU A 14 6.80 -5.42 -6.10
N TRP A 15 5.59 -5.62 -6.59
CA TRP A 15 4.56 -6.37 -5.88
C TRP A 15 4.75 -7.85 -6.16
N THR A 16 4.99 -8.64 -5.11
CA THR A 16 5.06 -10.09 -5.24
C THR A 16 3.67 -10.71 -5.25
N LYS A 17 3.55 -11.96 -5.73
CA LYS A 17 2.29 -12.72 -5.68
C LYS A 17 1.81 -12.92 -4.24
N ALA A 18 2.74 -13.11 -3.29
CA ALA A 18 2.45 -13.22 -1.87
C ALA A 18 1.83 -11.92 -1.32
N ASP A 19 2.43 -10.77 -1.62
CA ASP A 19 1.90 -9.47 -1.20
C ASP A 19 0.44 -9.26 -1.69
N ILE A 20 0.12 -9.72 -2.91
CA ILE A 20 -1.23 -9.61 -3.47
C ILE A 20 -2.21 -10.53 -2.75
N LYS A 21 -1.80 -11.77 -2.42
CA LYS A 21 -2.63 -12.72 -1.67
C LYS A 21 -2.94 -12.20 -0.27
N ASP A 22 -1.92 -11.67 0.42
CA ASP A 22 -2.08 -11.07 1.74
C ASP A 22 -2.98 -9.83 1.69
N LEU A 23 -2.80 -8.97 0.68
CA LEU A 23 -3.65 -7.78 0.49
C LEU A 23 -5.12 -8.15 0.31
N LYS A 24 -5.42 -9.21 -0.45
CA LYS A 24 -6.79 -9.74 -0.63
C LYS A 24 -7.36 -10.33 0.66
N ALA A 25 -6.55 -11.08 1.42
CA ALA A 25 -6.96 -11.65 2.71
C ALA A 25 -7.28 -10.54 3.72
N HIS A 26 -6.43 -9.53 3.82
CA HIS A 26 -6.61 -8.36 4.68
C HIS A 26 -7.82 -7.51 4.30
N SER A 27 -8.11 -7.39 3.00
CA SER A 27 -9.33 -6.76 2.49
C SER A 27 -10.57 -7.52 2.95
N LYS A 28 -10.62 -8.85 2.82
CA LYS A 28 -11.75 -9.66 3.31
C LYS A 28 -11.93 -9.54 4.83
N ALA A 29 -10.83 -9.54 5.58
CA ALA A 29 -10.85 -9.42 7.04
C ALA A 29 -11.10 -7.98 7.56
N ARG A 30 -11.36 -7.00 6.69
CA ARG A 30 -11.61 -5.57 7.04
C ARG A 30 -10.54 -4.98 7.96
N THR A 31 -9.29 -5.42 7.77
CA THR A 31 -8.18 -4.99 8.62
C THR A 31 -7.84 -3.51 8.37
N PRO A 32 -7.55 -2.72 9.43
CA PRO A 32 -7.15 -1.33 9.27
C PRO A 32 -5.88 -1.20 8.42
N VAL A 33 -5.89 -0.28 7.44
CA VAL A 33 -4.77 -0.09 6.50
C VAL A 33 -3.46 0.26 7.23
N VAL A 34 -3.55 0.94 8.37
CA VAL A 34 -2.40 1.27 9.22
C VAL A 34 -1.72 0.01 9.75
N LYS A 35 -2.49 -1.03 10.12
CA LYS A 35 -1.93 -2.32 10.57
C LYS A 35 -1.26 -3.06 9.41
N ILE A 36 -1.89 -3.10 8.23
CA ILE A 36 -1.31 -3.71 7.03
C ILE A 36 0.00 -3.02 6.63
N ALA A 37 0.05 -1.68 6.73
CA ALA A 37 1.25 -0.91 6.42
C ALA A 37 2.42 -1.26 7.35
N LYS A 38 2.16 -1.45 8.65
CA LYS A 38 3.16 -1.89 9.62
C LYS A 38 3.66 -3.32 9.34
N LEU A 39 2.76 -4.24 9.02
CA LEU A 39 3.09 -5.65 8.75
C LEU A 39 3.89 -5.82 7.44
N THR A 40 3.41 -5.20 6.36
CA THR A 40 4.00 -5.36 5.01
C THR A 40 5.18 -4.42 4.76
N LYS A 41 5.47 -3.50 5.71
CA LYS A 41 6.43 -2.40 5.56
C LYS A 41 6.20 -1.56 4.28
N ARG A 42 4.95 -1.52 3.80
CA ARG A 42 4.50 -0.70 2.66
C ARG A 42 3.82 0.55 3.19
N THR A 43 3.85 1.62 2.40
CA THR A 43 3.09 2.82 2.73
C THR A 43 1.59 2.61 2.52
N VAL A 44 0.78 3.28 3.33
CA VAL A 44 -0.70 3.28 3.20
C VAL A 44 -1.13 3.67 1.79
N GLY A 45 -0.48 4.67 1.19
CA GLY A 45 -0.74 5.10 -0.19
C GLY A 45 -0.48 4.01 -1.21
N ALA A 46 0.64 3.28 -1.10
CA ALA A 46 0.96 2.18 -2.02
C ALA A 46 -0.07 1.05 -1.91
N LEU A 47 -0.52 0.72 -0.70
CA LEU A 47 -1.56 -0.29 -0.46
C LEU A 47 -2.90 0.12 -1.09
N ARG A 48 -3.33 1.37 -0.91
CA ARG A 48 -4.55 1.91 -1.53
C ARG A 48 -4.48 1.91 -3.04
N GLN A 49 -3.36 2.36 -3.62
CA GLN A 49 -3.14 2.35 -5.07
C GLN A 49 -3.18 0.94 -5.64
N LYS A 50 -2.55 -0.03 -4.96
CA LYS A 50 -2.59 -1.42 -5.41
C LYS A 50 -3.99 -2.03 -5.28
N ALA A 51 -4.71 -1.71 -4.21
CA ALA A 51 -6.08 -2.15 -4.00
C ALA A 51 -7.05 -1.59 -5.07
N LEU A 52 -6.92 -0.30 -5.40
CA LEU A 52 -7.67 0.34 -6.48
C LEU A 52 -7.42 -0.36 -7.83
N HIS A 53 -6.15 -0.63 -8.15
CA HIS A 53 -5.79 -1.35 -9.38
C HIS A 53 -6.32 -2.79 -9.42
N LEU A 54 -6.50 -3.41 -8.26
CA LEU A 54 -7.08 -4.76 -8.12
C LEU A 54 -8.61 -4.75 -7.99
N GLY A 55 -9.26 -3.58 -7.96
CA GLY A 55 -10.71 -3.46 -7.76
C GLY A 55 -11.20 -3.92 -6.38
N ILE A 56 -10.32 -3.96 -5.37
CA ILE A 56 -10.68 -4.39 -4.02
C ILE A 56 -10.79 -3.20 -3.07
N GLY A 57 -11.84 -3.18 -2.26
CA GLY A 57 -11.96 -2.21 -1.18
C GLY A 57 -10.95 -2.51 -0.07
N LEU A 58 -10.11 -1.54 0.27
CA LEU A 58 -9.08 -1.69 1.30
C LEU A 58 -9.35 -0.77 2.49
N GLY A 59 -9.40 -1.37 3.68
CA GLY A 59 -9.62 -0.67 4.94
C GLY A 59 -10.89 -1.12 5.64
N HIS A 60 -11.10 -0.54 6.82
CA HIS A 60 -12.19 -0.88 7.72
C HIS A 60 -13.49 -0.13 7.39
N GLN A 61 -13.39 1.10 6.86
CA GLN A 61 -14.51 2.02 6.59
C GLN A 61 -15.22 1.79 5.23
N ARG A 62 -15.18 0.58 4.69
CA ARG A 62 -15.91 0.22 3.47
C ARG A 62 -17.10 -0.67 3.79
#